data_AF-A0A8T9ASK6-F1
#
_entry.id   AF-A0A8T9ASK6-F1
#
_cell.length_a   1.000
_cell.length_b   1.000
_cell.length_c   1.000
_cell.angle_alpha   90.00
_cell.angle_beta   90.00
_cell.angle_gamma   90.00
#
_symmetry.space_group_name_H-M   'P 1'
#
loop_
_entity.id
_entity.type
_entity.pdbx_description
1 polymer ?
#
loop_
_entity_poly.entity_id
_entity_poly.type
_entity_poly.pdbx_seq_one_letter_code
_entity_poly.pdbx_strand_id
1 'polypeptide(L)'
;EMAVAAVAPVGGIISVGIDVEPAEPLPDNIFAIVAIGADRAGAADRRLAGRILFAAKEAVYKAAYPLDREVLGYEDIAVDLGAGRATTKTGRKVSLAYCVAPRVVVLAFVGE
;
A
#
# COMPACT_ATOMS: atom_id res chain seq x y z
N GLU A 1 0.67 9.89 -19.19
CA GLU A 1 -0.32 9.06 -18.48
C GLU A 1 0.19 7.62 -18.39
N MET A 2 -0.19 6.87 -17.36
CA MET A 2 0.33 5.51 -17.11
C MET A 2 -0.79 4.61 -16.61
N ALA A 3 -0.88 3.40 -17.14
CA ALA A 3 -1.73 2.33 -16.64
C ALA A 3 -0.86 1.11 -16.33
N VAL A 4 -1.17 0.41 -15.23
CA VAL A 4 -0.44 -0.77 -14.79
C VAL A 4 -1.44 -1.84 -14.39
N ALA A 5 -1.12 -3.09 -14.72
CA ALA A 5 -1.86 -4.26 -14.27
C ALA A 5 -0.88 -5.25 -13.62
N ALA A 6 -1.32 -5.92 -12.57
CA ALA A 6 -0.58 -7.00 -11.91
C ALA A 6 -1.43 -8.26 -11.89
N VAL A 7 -0.79 -9.40 -12.17
CA VAL A 7 -1.42 -10.73 -12.16
C VAL A 7 -0.46 -11.71 -11.49
N ALA A 8 -1.01 -12.76 -10.90
CA ALA A 8 -0.24 -13.83 -10.28
C ALA A 8 -0.81 -15.20 -10.67
N PRO A 9 0.02 -16.25 -10.73
CA PRO A 9 -0.46 -17.62 -10.85
C PRO A 9 -1.33 -18.00 -9.64
N VAL A 10 -2.32 -18.86 -9.88
CA VAL A 10 -3.13 -19.47 -8.82
C VAL A 10 -2.27 -20.49 -8.05
N GLY A 11 -2.34 -20.49 -6.71
CA GLY A 11 -1.68 -21.49 -5.84
C GLY A 11 -0.45 -21.02 -5.06
N GLY A 12 -0.23 -19.71 -4.96
CA GLY A 12 0.85 -19.16 -4.13
C GLY A 12 0.66 -17.70 -3.73
N ILE A 13 -0.14 -16.96 -4.51
CA ILE A 13 -0.67 -15.66 -4.15
C ILE A 13 -2.20 -15.74 -4.26
N ILE A 14 -2.89 -15.50 -3.16
CA ILE A 14 -4.36 -15.62 -3.08
C ILE A 14 -5.07 -14.30 -3.39
N SER A 15 -4.36 -13.17 -3.34
CA SER A 15 -4.90 -11.87 -3.73
C SER A 15 -3.79 -10.87 -4.03
N VAL A 16 -4.08 -9.94 -4.95
CA VAL A 16 -3.21 -8.86 -5.37
C VAL A 16 -3.96 -7.53 -5.35
N GLY A 17 -3.26 -6.45 -5.02
CA GLY A 17 -3.74 -5.09 -5.12
C GLY A 17 -2.64 -4.20 -5.69
N ILE A 18 -3.02 -3.25 -6.56
CA ILE A 18 -2.07 -2.32 -7.18
C ILE A 18 -2.60 -0.90 -7.11
N ASP A 19 -1.69 0.04 -6.90
CA ASP A 19 -1.98 1.46 -6.93
C ASP A 19 -0.87 2.26 -7.61
N VAL A 20 -1.25 3.35 -8.29
CA VAL A 20 -0.37 4.15 -9.13
C VAL A 20 -0.65 5.64 -8.93
N GLU A 21 0.35 6.36 -8.44
CA GLU A 21 0.22 7.75 -8.00
C GLU A 21 1.32 8.66 -8.60
N PRO A 22 1.09 9.98 -8.73
CA PRO A 22 2.15 10.91 -9.09
C PRO A 22 3.32 10.84 -8.11
N ALA A 23 4.56 10.98 -8.58
CA ALA A 23 5.75 11.07 -7.72
C ALA A 23 5.91 12.49 -7.13
N GLU A 24 4.86 12.95 -6.46
CA GLU A 24 4.74 14.29 -5.87
C GLU A 24 4.34 14.17 -4.39
N PRO A 25 4.74 15.15 -3.54
CA PRO A 25 4.31 15.19 -2.16
C PRO A 25 2.79 15.04 -2.01
N LEU A 26 2.40 14.39 -0.92
CA LEU A 26 0.99 14.32 -0.56
C LEU A 26 0.58 15.66 0.09
N PRO A 27 -0.58 16.26 -0.27
CA PRO A 27 -1.07 17.45 0.40
C PRO A 27 -1.21 17.23 1.91
N ASP A 28 -0.85 18.23 2.72
CA ASP A 28 -0.77 18.11 4.18
C ASP A 28 -2.08 17.64 4.83
N ASN A 29 -3.22 18.13 4.31
CA ASN A 29 -4.54 17.74 4.81
C ASN A 29 -4.87 16.26 4.54
N ILE A 30 -4.35 15.68 3.45
CA ILE A 30 -4.51 14.25 3.15
C ILE A 30 -3.48 13.44 3.94
N PHE A 31 -2.25 13.93 4.04
CA PHE A 31 -1.20 13.30 4.83
C PHE A 31 -1.62 13.09 6.29
N ALA A 32 -2.29 14.07 6.90
CA ALA A 32 -2.78 14.00 8.27
C ALA A 32 -3.82 12.88 8.51
N ILE A 33 -4.48 12.39 7.46
CA ILE A 33 -5.49 11.33 7.54
C ILE A 33 -4.87 9.97 7.17
N VAL A 34 -3.86 9.97 6.29
CA VAL A 34 -3.20 8.75 5.80
C VAL A 34 -2.20 8.19 6.80
N ALA A 35 -1.35 9.05 7.36
CA ALA A 35 -0.24 8.64 8.21
C ALA A 35 -0.73 8.39 9.64
N ILE A 36 -0.46 7.19 10.15
CA ILE A 36 -0.76 6.83 11.55
C ILE A 36 0.52 6.51 12.33
N GLY A 37 0.44 6.57 13.66
CA GLY A 37 1.59 6.33 14.54
C GLY A 37 2.21 4.91 14.41
N ALA A 38 1.45 3.96 13.86
CA ALA A 38 1.93 2.60 13.58
C ALA A 38 2.73 2.50 12.27
N ASP A 39 2.64 3.48 11.36
CA ASP A 39 3.35 3.44 10.09
C ASP A 39 4.87 3.62 10.27
N ARG A 40 5.65 2.99 9.39
CA ARG A 40 7.11 3.09 9.35
C ARG A 40 7.55 3.39 7.92
N ALA A 41 8.10 4.58 7.70
CA ALA A 41 8.58 4.99 6.38
C ALA A 41 9.95 4.39 5.99
N GLY A 42 10.70 3.84 6.96
CA GLY A 42 12.03 3.29 6.73
C GLY A 42 12.99 4.31 6.10
N ALA A 43 13.68 3.90 5.03
CA ALA A 43 14.62 4.73 4.27
C ALA A 43 13.98 5.44 3.07
N ALA A 44 12.64 5.43 2.93
CA ALA A 44 11.96 6.13 1.84
C ALA A 44 12.29 7.63 1.85
N ASP A 45 12.33 8.24 0.65
CA ASP A 45 12.46 9.69 0.53
C ASP A 45 11.38 10.37 1.35
N ARG A 46 11.78 11.17 2.34
CA ARG A 46 10.87 11.88 3.25
C ARG A 46 9.86 12.76 2.49
N ARG A 47 10.25 13.31 1.33
CA ARG A 47 9.36 14.15 0.51
C ARG A 47 8.21 13.35 -0.10
N LEU A 48 8.43 12.06 -0.39
CA LEU A 48 7.45 11.18 -1.04
C LEU A 48 6.87 10.13 -0.10
N ALA A 49 7.40 9.97 1.11
CA ALA A 49 6.96 8.96 2.08
C ALA A 49 5.44 8.98 2.29
N GLY A 50 4.83 10.17 2.40
CA GLY A 50 3.38 10.31 2.51
C GLY A 50 2.62 9.75 1.31
N ARG A 51 3.10 10.02 0.10
CA ARG A 51 2.50 9.52 -1.14
C ARG A 51 2.67 8.01 -1.30
N ILE A 52 3.84 7.48 -0.90
CA ILE A 52 4.11 6.04 -0.91
C ILE A 52 3.22 5.32 0.11
N LEU A 53 3.03 5.89 1.31
CA LEU A 53 2.11 5.35 2.31
C LEU A 53 0.66 5.36 1.82
N PHE A 54 0.21 6.46 1.19
CA PHE A 54 -1.12 6.54 0.58
C PHE A 54 -1.34 5.42 -0.44
N ALA A 55 -0.45 5.32 -1.44
CA ALA A 55 -0.55 4.28 -2.46
C ALA A 55 -0.44 2.87 -1.88
N ALA A 56 0.38 2.67 -0.85
CA ALA A 56 0.50 1.39 -0.17
C ALA A 56 -0.80 0.99 0.54
N LYS A 57 -1.47 1.90 1.24
CA LYS A 57 -2.75 1.60 1.91
C LYS A 57 -3.86 1.31 0.90
N GLU A 58 -3.93 2.05 -0.21
CA GLU A 58 -4.85 1.77 -1.31
C GLU A 58 -4.60 0.39 -1.93
N ALA A 59 -3.33 0.03 -2.19
CA ALA A 59 -2.97 -1.28 -2.71
C ALA A 59 -3.31 -2.41 -1.71
N VAL A 60 -3.06 -2.20 -0.42
CA VAL A 60 -3.41 -3.15 0.65
C VAL A 60 -4.92 -3.34 0.74
N TYR A 61 -5.71 -2.27 0.70
CA TYR A 61 -7.17 -2.36 0.68
C TYR A 61 -7.67 -3.20 -0.50
N LYS A 62 -7.15 -2.95 -1.71
CA LYS A 62 -7.49 -3.71 -2.92
C LYS A 62 -7.11 -5.19 -2.82
N ALA A 63 -5.99 -5.51 -2.15
CA ALA A 63 -5.59 -6.90 -1.90
C ALA A 63 -6.43 -7.56 -0.80
N ALA A 64 -6.87 -6.82 0.23
CA ALA A 64 -7.57 -7.35 1.39
C ALA A 64 -9.08 -7.50 1.16
N TYR A 65 -9.75 -6.52 0.53
CA TYR A 65 -11.19 -6.47 0.40
C TYR A 65 -11.82 -7.73 -0.26
N PRO A 66 -11.25 -8.31 -1.34
CA PRO A 66 -11.80 -9.54 -1.92
C PRO A 66 -11.84 -10.73 -0.95
N LEU A 67 -10.93 -10.74 0.05
CA LEU A 67 -10.77 -11.81 1.03
C LEU A 67 -11.59 -11.56 2.31
N ASP A 68 -11.55 -10.34 2.82
CA ASP A 68 -12.19 -9.98 4.10
C ASP A 68 -13.61 -9.45 3.95
N ARG A 69 -13.95 -8.88 2.79
CA ARG A 69 -15.21 -8.15 2.54
C ARG A 69 -15.51 -7.04 3.56
N GLU A 70 -14.48 -6.53 4.21
CA GLU A 70 -14.54 -5.47 5.21
C GLU A 70 -14.04 -4.15 4.60
N VAL A 71 -14.77 -3.06 4.84
CA VAL A 71 -14.32 -1.71 4.44
C VAL A 71 -13.27 -1.24 5.43
N LEU A 72 -12.11 -0.79 4.92
CA LEU A 72 -10.97 -0.35 5.72
C LEU A 72 -10.70 1.13 5.46
N GLY A 73 -10.56 1.91 6.54
CA GLY A 73 -9.96 3.24 6.50
C GLY A 73 -8.43 3.21 6.46
N TYR A 74 -7.79 4.37 6.36
CA TYR A 74 -6.32 4.44 6.41
C TYR A 74 -5.78 4.06 7.79
N GLU A 75 -6.53 4.34 8.84
CA GLU A 75 -6.25 3.98 10.22
C GLU A 75 -6.32 2.47 10.48
N ASP A 76 -7.03 1.74 9.63
CA ASP A 76 -7.20 0.29 9.73
C ASP A 76 -6.03 -0.48 9.11
N ILE A 77 -5.04 0.21 8.54
CA ILE A 77 -3.92 -0.40 7.80
C ILE A 77 -2.61 0.19 8.33
N ALA A 78 -1.80 -0.62 9.01
CA ALA A 78 -0.46 -0.24 9.42
C ALA A 78 0.57 -0.69 8.38
N VAL A 79 1.40 0.23 7.88
CA VAL A 79 2.40 -0.05 6.83
C VAL A 79 3.82 0.10 7.35
N ASP A 80 4.68 -0.87 7.06
CA ASP A 80 6.13 -0.78 7.21
C ASP A 80 6.80 -0.87 5.83
N LEU A 81 7.20 0.29 5.29
CA LEU A 81 7.86 0.41 4.00
C LEU A 81 9.29 -0.16 4.01
N GLY A 82 9.96 -0.15 5.17
CA GLY A 82 11.31 -0.69 5.31
C GLY A 82 11.29 -2.23 5.30
N ALA A 83 10.28 -2.82 5.92
CA ALA A 83 10.06 -4.27 5.92
C ALA A 83 9.29 -4.79 4.70
N GLY A 84 8.71 -3.89 3.88
CA GLY A 84 7.87 -4.27 2.74
C GLY A 84 6.61 -5.02 3.19
N ARG A 85 5.94 -4.55 4.26
CA ARG A 85 4.81 -5.26 4.88
C ARG A 85 3.71 -4.32 5.31
N ALA A 86 2.49 -4.83 5.40
CA ALA A 86 1.38 -4.18 6.06
C ALA A 86 0.55 -5.17 6.88
N THR A 87 -0.17 -4.65 7.87
CA THR A 87 -1.17 -5.41 8.63
C THR A 87 -2.48 -4.64 8.66
N THR A 88 -3.60 -5.31 8.38
CA THR A 88 -4.94 -4.72 8.50
C THR A 88 -5.51 -4.92 9.91
N LYS A 89 -6.57 -4.18 10.28
CA LYS A 89 -7.32 -4.40 11.53
C LYS A 89 -7.89 -5.81 11.66
N THR A 90 -8.18 -6.47 10.53
CA THR A 90 -8.65 -7.86 10.47
C THR A 90 -7.55 -8.89 10.75
N GLY A 91 -6.30 -8.43 10.98
CA GLY A 91 -5.13 -9.27 11.23
C GLY A 91 -4.45 -9.79 9.96
N ARG A 92 -4.89 -9.36 8.77
CA ARG A 92 -4.32 -9.79 7.49
C ARG A 92 -2.91 -9.22 7.32
N LYS A 93 -1.95 -10.10 7.05
CA LYS A 93 -0.58 -9.74 6.71
C LYS A 93 -0.46 -9.63 5.20
N VAL A 94 0.10 -8.53 4.73
CA VAL A 94 0.26 -8.23 3.30
C VAL A 94 1.71 -7.88 3.02
N SER A 95 2.26 -8.44 1.93
CA SER A 95 3.59 -8.09 1.45
C SER A 95 3.51 -6.95 0.45
N LEU A 96 4.51 -6.07 0.45
CA LEU A 96 4.57 -4.88 -0.39
C LEU A 96 5.86 -4.85 -1.21
N ALA A 97 5.73 -4.40 -2.46
CA ALA A 97 6.83 -3.92 -3.27
C ALA A 97 6.43 -2.57 -3.87
N TYR A 98 7.37 -1.64 -3.98
CA TYR A 98 7.11 -0.35 -4.60
C TYR A 98 8.30 0.17 -5.39
N CYS A 99 8.03 1.03 -6.37
CA CYS A 99 9.04 1.78 -7.09
C CYS A 99 8.61 3.24 -7.26
N VAL A 100 9.60 4.11 -7.50
CA VAL A 100 9.40 5.55 -7.68
C VAL A 100 10.18 6.00 -8.92
N ALA A 101 9.64 5.73 -10.12
CA ALA A 101 10.11 6.28 -11.39
C ALA A 101 9.20 5.81 -12.55
N PRO A 102 8.55 6.70 -13.33
CA PRO A 102 8.33 8.14 -13.12
C PRO A 102 7.17 8.45 -12.14
N ARG A 103 6.50 7.41 -11.67
CA ARG A 103 5.35 7.47 -10.75
C ARG A 103 5.61 6.57 -9.55
N VAL A 104 4.87 6.79 -8.48
CA VAL A 104 4.81 5.83 -7.38
C VAL A 104 3.93 4.68 -7.84
N VAL A 105 4.47 3.45 -7.83
CA VAL A 105 3.68 2.24 -8.06
C VAL A 105 3.87 1.35 -6.85
N VAL A 106 2.76 0.91 -6.25
CA VAL A 106 2.78 -0.03 -5.13
C VAL A 106 2.01 -1.28 -5.51
N LEU A 107 2.66 -2.42 -5.33
CA LEU A 107 2.07 -3.74 -5.42
C LEU A 107 1.93 -4.32 -4.02
N ALA A 108 0.72 -4.75 -3.67
CA ALA A 108 0.40 -5.48 -2.48
C ALA A 108 -0.03 -6.91 -2.84
N PHE A 109 0.43 -7.90 -2.10
CA PHE A 109 0.06 -9.29 -2.34
C PHE A 109 -0.02 -10.10 -1.06
N VAL A 110 -0.96 -11.04 -1.05
CA VAL A 110 -1.22 -11.97 0.06
C VAL A 110 -0.85 -13.37 -0.40
N GLY A 111 0.09 -14.00 0.30
CA GLY A 111 0.42 -15.41 0.08
C GLY A 111 -0.64 -16.34 0.68
N GLU A 112 -0.50 -17.63 0.41
CA GLU A 112 -1.26 -18.68 1.11
C GLU A 112 -0.98 -18.71 2.63
#